data_AF-A0A955XEV5-F1
#
_entry.id   AF-A0A955XEV5-F1
#
_cell.length_a   1.000
_cell.length_b   1.000
_cell.length_c   1.000
_cell.angle_alpha   90.00
_cell.angle_beta   90.00
_cell.angle_gamma   90.00
#
_symmetry.space_group_name_H-M   'P 1'
#
loop_
_entity.id
_entity.type
_entity.pdbx_description
1 polymer ?
#
loop_
_entity_poly.entity_id
_entity_poly.type
_entity_poly.pdbx_seq_one_letter_code
_entity_poly.pdbx_strand_id
1 'polypeptide(L)'
;MKAGAARTFDVEALRAQFPGLQTTVHGRPLAYLDSASTAQKPAAVLEAIEGVYGGACANVHRGVHTPSARATAAFEHARERVRAFLGAAAREEIIFTHGATSALNLVASAYGGAHVGPEDQVIVSEMEH
;
A
#
# COMPACT_ATOMS: atom_id res chain seq x y z
N MET A 1 34.01 16.87 3.06
CA MET A 1 32.62 16.39 3.00
C MET A 1 32.01 16.91 1.70
N LYS A 2 31.70 16.03 0.74
CA LYS A 2 31.05 16.46 -0.51
C LYS A 2 29.58 16.69 -0.21
N ALA A 3 29.10 17.91 -0.43
CA ALA A 3 27.68 18.24 -0.41
C ALA A 3 26.94 17.25 -1.33
N GLY A 4 25.96 16.52 -0.80
CA GLY A 4 25.11 15.65 -1.60
C GLY A 4 24.39 16.50 -2.64
N ALA A 5 24.57 16.17 -3.92
CA ALA A 5 23.88 16.86 -5.01
C ALA A 5 22.37 16.85 -4.73
N ALA A 6 21.75 18.03 -4.72
CA ALA A 6 20.30 18.15 -4.63
C ALA A 6 19.70 17.37 -5.79
N ARG A 7 18.92 16.31 -5.49
CA ARG A 7 18.13 15.64 -6.51
C ARG A 7 17.09 16.63 -7.02
N THR A 8 17.24 17.09 -8.25
CA THR A 8 16.22 17.86 -8.95
C THR A 8 14.98 16.99 -9.15
N PHE A 9 13.82 17.49 -8.74
CA PHE A 9 12.53 16.83 -8.95
C PHE A 9 12.07 17.06 -10.40
N ASP A 10 12.25 16.06 -11.26
CA ASP A 10 11.79 16.08 -12.64
C ASP A 10 10.36 15.51 -12.74
N VAL A 11 9.39 16.42 -12.82
CA VAL A 11 7.97 16.05 -12.86
C VAL A 11 7.58 15.36 -14.17
N GLU A 12 8.20 15.70 -15.30
CA GLU A 12 7.85 15.11 -16.60
C GLU A 12 8.36 13.68 -16.69
N ALA A 13 9.58 13.43 -16.21
CA ALA A 13 10.11 12.06 -16.09
C ALA A 13 9.28 11.19 -15.14
N LEU A 14 8.70 11.76 -14.07
CA LEU A 14 7.80 11.04 -13.18
C LEU A 14 6.44 10.77 -13.83
N ARG A 15 5.83 11.78 -14.47
CA ARG A 15 4.54 11.64 -15.17
C ARG A 15 4.59 10.56 -16.25
N ALA A 16 5.71 10.43 -16.95
CA ALA A 16 5.93 9.40 -17.96
C ALA A 16 5.81 7.96 -17.39
N GLN A 17 6.04 7.76 -16.09
CA GLN A 17 5.92 6.46 -15.45
C GLN A 17 4.48 6.05 -15.12
N PHE A 18 3.51 6.96 -15.26
CA PHE A 18 2.09 6.71 -14.95
C PHE A 18 1.29 6.58 -16.24
N PRO A 19 1.10 5.37 -16.80
CA PRO A 19 0.39 5.20 -18.07
C PRO A 19 -1.05 5.74 -18.02
N GLY A 20 -1.71 5.68 -16.86
CA GLY A 20 -3.06 6.25 -16.69
C GLY A 20 -3.16 7.75 -16.98
N LEU A 21 -2.07 8.51 -16.78
CA LEU A 21 -2.03 9.96 -17.04
C LEU A 21 -1.80 10.32 -18.51
N GLN A 22 -1.48 9.34 -19.37
CA GLN A 22 -1.26 9.54 -20.81
C GLN A 22 -2.56 9.43 -21.63
N THR A 23 -3.70 9.33 -20.95
CA THR A 23 -5.01 9.15 -21.58
C THR A 23 -5.67 10.48 -21.94
N THR A 24 -6.62 10.40 -22.86
CA THR A 24 -7.43 11.53 -23.32
C THR A 24 -8.87 11.32 -22.88
N VAL A 25 -9.50 12.35 -22.31
CA VAL A 25 -10.90 12.34 -21.87
C VAL A 25 -11.62 13.50 -22.55
N HIS A 26 -12.74 13.21 -23.22
CA HIS A 26 -13.49 14.19 -24.03
C HIS A 26 -12.63 14.97 -25.04
N GLY A 27 -11.67 14.27 -25.68
CA GLY A 27 -10.77 14.87 -26.67
C GLY A 27 -9.67 15.77 -26.09
N ARG A 28 -9.48 15.81 -24.76
CA ARG A 28 -8.45 16.61 -24.09
C ARG A 28 -7.52 15.73 -23.22
N PRO A 29 -6.24 16.11 -23.03
CA PRO A 29 -5.36 15.40 -22.11
C PRO A 29 -5.94 15.34 -20.70
N LEU A 30 -5.82 14.18 -20.05
CA LEU A 30 -6.32 13.98 -18.69
C LEU A 30 -5.55 14.84 -17.66
N ALA A 31 -6.30 15.66 -16.93
CA ALA A 31 -5.86 16.27 -15.68
C ALA A 31 -6.56 15.57 -14.51
N TYR A 32 -5.93 14.54 -13.94
CA TYR A 32 -6.52 13.75 -12.87
C TYR A 32 -6.31 14.41 -11.49
N LEU A 33 -7.30 15.18 -11.05
CA LEU A 33 -7.26 15.96 -9.79
C LEU A 33 -8.03 15.30 -8.64
N ASP A 34 -8.22 13.97 -8.68
CA ASP A 34 -8.97 13.20 -7.67
C ASP A 34 -8.09 12.13 -6.97
N SER A 35 -6.79 12.43 -6.83
CA SER A 35 -5.83 11.47 -6.24
C SER A 35 -6.06 11.20 -4.75
N ALA A 36 -6.80 12.08 -4.05
CA ALA A 36 -7.20 11.87 -2.66
C ALA A 36 -8.20 10.70 -2.52
N SER A 37 -9.01 10.44 -3.54
CA SER A 37 -9.91 9.27 -3.60
C SER A 37 -9.15 8.01 -4.01
N THR A 38 -8.42 8.03 -5.12
CA THR A 38 -7.49 6.95 -5.51
C THR A 38 -6.37 7.45 -6.41
N ALA A 39 -5.12 7.08 -6.14
CA ALA A 39 -4.00 7.49 -6.98
C ALA A 39 -3.90 6.66 -8.27
N GLN A 40 -3.37 7.27 -9.34
CA GLN A 40 -2.91 6.51 -10.51
C GLN A 40 -1.68 5.66 -10.15
N LYS A 41 -1.47 4.56 -10.87
CA LYS A 41 -0.45 3.56 -10.54
C LYS A 41 0.72 3.69 -11.52
N PRO A 42 1.97 3.74 -11.06
CA PRO A 42 3.13 3.75 -11.95
C PRO A 42 3.30 2.36 -12.59
N ALA A 43 3.94 2.30 -13.75
CA ALA A 43 4.17 1.06 -14.52
C ALA A 43 4.82 -0.04 -13.68
N ALA A 44 5.80 0.28 -12.85
CA ALA A 44 6.48 -0.68 -11.97
C ALA A 44 5.53 -1.41 -11.00
N VAL A 45 4.45 -0.78 -10.55
CA VAL A 45 3.44 -1.44 -9.69
C VAL A 45 2.60 -2.42 -10.51
N LEU A 46 2.23 -2.02 -11.73
CA LEU A 46 1.46 -2.87 -12.64
C LEU A 46 2.28 -4.11 -13.05
N GLU A 47 3.55 -3.91 -13.41
CA GLU A 47 4.48 -4.98 -13.76
C GLU A 47 4.72 -5.95 -12.60
N ALA A 48 4.82 -5.46 -11.36
CA ALA A 48 4.96 -6.31 -10.20
C ALA A 48 3.73 -7.20 -9.97
N ILE A 49 2.52 -6.63 -10.14
CA ILE A 49 1.25 -7.38 -10.04
C ILE A 49 1.17 -8.43 -11.15
N GLU A 50 1.46 -8.03 -12.39
CA GLU A 50 1.45 -8.94 -13.54
C GLU A 50 2.47 -10.08 -13.36
N GLY A 51 3.68 -9.78 -12.88
CA GLY A 51 4.71 -10.78 -12.60
C GLY A 51 4.27 -11.81 -11.56
N VAL A 52 3.52 -11.39 -10.53
CA VAL A 52 2.96 -12.32 -9.54
C VAL A 52 1.91 -13.23 -10.19
N TYR A 53 0.94 -12.68 -10.91
CA TYR A 53 -0.13 -13.49 -11.50
C TYR A 53 0.35 -14.37 -12.65
N GLY A 54 1.31 -13.91 -13.45
CA GLY A 54 1.86 -14.64 -14.60
C GLY A 54 2.90 -15.70 -14.24
N GLY A 55 3.62 -15.57 -13.10
CA GLY A 55 4.76 -16.44 -12.80
C GLY A 55 4.89 -16.97 -11.37
N ALA A 56 4.14 -16.43 -10.40
CA ALA A 56 4.29 -16.77 -8.99
C ALA A 56 2.96 -16.97 -8.24
N CYS A 57 1.84 -17.12 -8.96
CA CYS A 57 0.52 -17.24 -8.36
C CYS A 57 0.39 -18.56 -7.57
N ALA A 58 0.44 -18.48 -6.26
CA ALA A 58 0.24 -19.58 -5.34
C ALA A 58 -0.21 -19.06 -3.97
N ASN A 59 -0.86 -19.92 -3.18
CA ASN A 59 -1.16 -19.58 -1.78
C ASN A 59 0.15 -19.41 -0.99
N VAL A 60 0.20 -18.35 -0.19
CA VAL A 60 1.27 -18.09 0.77
C VAL A 60 1.16 -19.05 1.96
N HIS A 61 2.30 -19.41 2.57
CA HIS A 61 2.44 -20.24 3.77
C HIS A 61 1.84 -21.67 3.71
N ARG A 62 1.27 -22.10 2.58
CA ARG A 62 0.47 -23.34 2.48
C ARG A 62 1.11 -24.44 1.62
N GLY A 63 2.28 -24.22 1.01
CA GLY A 63 2.88 -25.18 0.08
C GLY A 63 4.37 -25.39 0.26
N VAL A 64 4.80 -26.65 0.17
CA VAL A 64 6.21 -27.06 0.09
C VAL A 64 6.78 -26.94 -1.33
N HIS A 65 5.93 -26.61 -2.32
CA HIS A 65 6.32 -26.48 -3.71
C HIS A 65 6.86 -25.08 -4.03
N THR A 66 7.75 -25.02 -5.03
CA THR A 66 8.51 -23.81 -5.39
C THR A 66 7.66 -22.56 -5.59
N PRO A 67 6.50 -22.59 -6.31
CA PRO A 67 5.64 -21.41 -6.43
C PRO A 67 5.13 -20.85 -5.09
N SER A 68 4.73 -21.72 -4.15
CA SER A 68 4.24 -21.27 -2.84
C SER A 68 5.35 -20.67 -1.98
N ALA A 69 6.56 -21.26 -2.03
CA ALA A 69 7.73 -20.69 -1.36
C ALA A 69 8.08 -19.29 -1.90
N ARG A 70 8.04 -19.11 -3.23
CA ARG A 70 8.26 -17.81 -3.87
C ARG A 70 7.20 -16.77 -3.50
N ALA A 71 5.92 -17.15 -3.56
CA ALA A 71 4.81 -16.28 -3.16
C ALA A 71 4.95 -15.85 -1.69
N THR A 72 5.29 -16.77 -0.80
CA THR A 72 5.52 -16.51 0.63
C THR A 72 6.67 -15.54 0.84
N ALA A 73 7.81 -15.77 0.17
CA ALA A 73 8.97 -14.87 0.27
C ALA A 73 8.64 -13.46 -0.24
N ALA A 74 7.92 -13.34 -1.36
CA ALA A 74 7.49 -12.04 -1.89
C ALA A 74 6.54 -11.30 -0.95
N PHE A 75 5.58 -12.02 -0.35
CA PHE A 75 4.62 -11.47 0.60
C PHE A 75 5.30 -10.97 1.89
N GLU A 76 6.20 -11.77 2.47
CA GLU A 76 6.93 -11.39 3.68
C GLU A 76 7.96 -10.27 3.40
N HIS A 77 8.55 -10.24 2.21
CA HIS A 77 9.38 -9.10 1.78
C HIS A 77 8.55 -7.82 1.64
N ALA A 78 7.32 -7.90 1.13
CA ALA A 78 6.42 -6.74 1.12
C ALA A 78 6.11 -6.25 2.54
N ARG A 79 5.87 -7.16 3.50
CA ARG A 79 5.68 -6.82 4.91
C ARG A 79 6.88 -6.09 5.50
N GLU A 80 8.09 -6.58 5.25
CA GLU A 80 9.32 -5.95 5.73
C GLU A 80 9.52 -4.56 5.12
N ARG A 81 9.20 -4.38 3.83
CA ARG A 81 9.24 -3.06 3.20
C ARG A 81 8.25 -2.07 3.82
N VAL A 82 7.04 -2.52 4.17
CA VAL A 82 6.05 -1.69 4.87
C VAL A 82 6.52 -1.36 6.29
N ARG A 83 7.08 -2.33 7.02
CA ARG A 83 7.69 -2.10 8.33
C ARG A 83 8.75 -1.00 8.26
N ALA A 84 9.68 -1.09 7.30
CA ALA A 84 10.72 -0.09 7.11
C ALA A 84 10.16 1.28 6.69
N PHE A 85 9.14 1.30 5.82
CA PHE A 85 8.48 2.53 5.38
C PHE A 85 7.78 3.29 6.53
N LEU A 86 7.11 2.55 7.42
CA LEU A 86 6.43 3.12 8.59
C LEU A 86 7.36 3.35 9.79
N GLY A 87 8.56 2.76 9.79
CA GLY A 87 9.48 2.80 10.92
C GLY A 87 9.07 1.93 12.11
N ALA A 88 8.28 0.87 11.88
CA ALA A 88 7.85 -0.05 12.92
C ALA A 88 9.03 -0.89 13.46
N ALA A 89 8.97 -1.32 14.72
CA ALA A 89 10.06 -2.02 15.39
C ALA A 89 10.20 -3.45 14.87
N ALA A 90 9.08 -4.10 14.57
CA ALA A 90 9.05 -5.49 14.11
C ALA A 90 8.05 -5.68 12.95
N ARG A 91 8.32 -6.64 12.07
CA ARG A 91 7.43 -6.93 10.93
C ARG A 91 6.09 -7.52 11.40
N GLU A 92 6.10 -8.19 12.55
CA GLU A 92 4.93 -8.80 13.19
C GLU A 92 3.90 -7.75 13.62
N GLU A 93 4.31 -6.48 13.75
CA GLU A 93 3.42 -5.33 14.00
C GLU A 93 2.65 -4.89 12.73
N ILE A 94 3.04 -5.39 11.55
CA ILE A 94 2.42 -5.03 10.27
C ILE A 94 1.36 -6.08 9.91
N ILE A 95 0.09 -5.70 10.03
CA ILE A 95 -1.05 -6.55 9.65
C ILE A 95 -1.63 -6.05 8.33
N PHE A 96 -1.56 -6.89 7.29
CA PHE A 96 -2.22 -6.60 6.02
C PHE A 96 -3.73 -6.77 6.14
N THR A 97 -4.47 -5.76 5.72
CA THR A 97 -5.94 -5.76 5.63
C THR A 97 -6.35 -5.27 4.24
N HIS A 98 -7.65 -5.31 3.93
CA HIS A 98 -8.16 -4.84 2.65
C HIS A 98 -8.02 -3.31 2.46
N GLY A 99 -7.87 -2.55 3.56
CA GLY A 99 -7.75 -1.10 3.54
C GLY A 99 -7.89 -0.49 4.93
N ALA A 100 -7.76 0.84 5.03
CA ALA A 100 -7.80 1.56 6.30
C ALA A 100 -9.08 1.31 7.11
N THR A 101 -10.25 1.30 6.46
CA THR A 101 -11.53 0.99 7.11
C THR A 101 -11.53 -0.39 7.77
N SER A 102 -11.01 -1.42 7.10
CA SER A 102 -10.92 -2.77 7.66
C SER A 102 -9.91 -2.84 8.82
N ALA A 103 -8.81 -2.08 8.74
CA ALA A 103 -7.83 -2.00 9.83
C ALA A 103 -8.44 -1.37 11.09
N LEU A 104 -9.19 -0.27 10.95
CA LEU A 104 -9.89 0.37 12.08
C LEU A 104 -10.94 -0.56 12.69
N ASN A 105 -11.71 -1.27 11.85
CA ASN A 105 -12.69 -2.24 12.34
C ASN A 105 -12.03 -3.42 13.06
N LEU A 106 -10.85 -3.87 12.63
CA LEU A 106 -10.10 -4.91 13.33
C LEU A 106 -9.75 -4.45 14.75
N VAL A 107 -9.27 -3.20 14.92
CA VAL A 107 -8.97 -2.65 16.24
C VAL A 107 -10.24 -2.48 17.08
N ALA A 108 -11.29 -1.89 16.52
CA ALA A 108 -12.54 -1.65 17.24
C ALA A 108 -13.19 -2.96 17.72
N SER A 109 -13.19 -4.00 16.89
CA SER A 109 -13.79 -5.30 17.24
C SER A 109 -12.92 -6.11 18.20
N ALA A 110 -11.60 -6.21 17.95
CA ALA A 110 -10.72 -7.07 18.75
C ALA A 110 -10.30 -6.41 20.07
N TYR A 111 -9.87 -5.13 20.02
CA TYR A 111 -9.45 -4.41 21.21
C TYR A 111 -10.64 -3.72 21.88
N GLY A 112 -11.41 -2.94 21.12
CA GLY A 112 -12.55 -2.19 21.66
C GLY A 112 -13.58 -3.09 22.32
N GLY A 113 -13.96 -4.20 21.66
CA GLY A 113 -14.90 -5.17 22.21
C GLY A 113 -14.46 -5.83 23.54
N ALA A 114 -13.17 -5.80 23.87
CA ALA A 114 -12.64 -6.36 25.10
C ALA A 114 -12.29 -5.30 26.17
N HIS A 115 -12.15 -4.03 25.81
CA HIS A 115 -11.56 -2.99 26.67
C HIS A 115 -12.39 -1.71 26.79
N VAL A 116 -13.48 -1.54 26.03
CA VAL A 116 -14.33 -0.35 26.08
C VAL A 116 -15.72 -0.74 26.53
N GLY A 117 -16.16 -0.18 27.65
CA GLY A 117 -17.46 -0.45 28.28
C GLY A 117 -18.42 0.74 28.27
N PRO A 118 -19.60 0.59 28.91
CA PRO A 118 -20.66 1.60 28.91
C PRO A 118 -20.27 2.98 29.46
N GLU A 119 -19.28 3.04 30.35
CA GLU A 119 -18.86 4.28 31.02
C GLU A 119 -17.58 4.89 30.41
N ASP A 120 -16.99 4.23 29.41
CA ASP A 120 -15.78 4.70 28.75
C ASP A 120 -16.11 5.66 27.60
N GLN A 121 -15.16 6.54 27.27
CA GLN A 121 -15.29 7.49 26.16
C GLN A 121 -14.22 7.25 25.11
N VAL A 122 -14.64 7.20 23.85
CA VAL A 122 -13.75 7.20 22.69
C VAL A 122 -13.69 8.60 22.12
N ILE A 123 -12.50 9.18 22.07
CA ILE A 123 -12.28 10.55 21.60
C ILE A 123 -11.78 10.51 20.15
N VAL A 124 -12.38 11.31 19.29
CA VAL A 124 -12.00 11.50 17.88
C VAL A 124 -12.02 12.99 17.53
N SER A 125 -11.45 13.37 16.38
CA SER A 125 -11.51 14.76 15.90
C SER A 125 -12.79 15.03 15.09
N GLU A 126 -13.16 16.30 14.90
CA GLU A 126 -14.27 16.67 14.00
C GLU A 126 -13.97 16.43 12.52
N MET A 127 -12.71 16.19 12.18
CA MET A 127 -12.22 16.03 10.80
C MET A 127 -11.99 14.56 10.43
N GLU A 128 -12.34 13.61 11.29
CA GLU A 128 -12.25 12.20 10.90
C GLU A 128 -13.00 11.98 9.58
N HIS A 129 -12.44 11.12 8.73
CA HIS A 129 -13.04 10.78 7.44
C HIS A 129 -14.47 10.22 7.61
#